data_AF-A0A507BYF5-F1
#
_entry.id   AF-A0A507BYF5-F1
#
_cell.length_a   1.000
_cell.length_b   1.000
_cell.length_c   1.000
_cell.angle_alpha   90.00
_cell.angle_beta   90.00
_cell.angle_gamma   90.00
#
_symmetry.space_group_name_H-M   'P 1'
#
loop_
_entity.id
_entity.type
_entity.pdbx_description
1 polymer ?
#
loop_
_entity_poly.entity_id
_entity_poly.type
_entity_poly.pdbx_seq_one_letter_code
_entity_poly.pdbx_strand_id
1 'polypeptide(L)'
;MERGKPDTLVTYAEWDKLIHQSFGRCFFSPTDPAEGSNDKISFNPTFAPERFDLSHARVTLKMVEDVVAGPLGVKTLDPSDWAYQPVYDNTNDSADPTTAHGFNYHNGPECIWLYGYYLPAYVHLEWKAAGSNSDR
;
A
#
# COMPACT_ATOMS: atom_id res chain seq x y z
N MET A 1 -8.10 41.19 -8.77
CA MET A 1 -9.18 40.25 -8.46
C MET A 1 -9.12 39.15 -9.51
N GLU A 2 -8.50 38.01 -9.20
CA GLU A 2 -8.51 36.85 -10.10
C GLU A 2 -9.93 36.25 -10.12
N ARG A 3 -10.50 36.10 -11.32
CA ARG A 3 -11.73 35.34 -11.51
C ARG A 3 -11.42 33.88 -11.18
N GLY A 4 -12.07 33.33 -10.15
CA GLY A 4 -12.02 31.91 -9.83
C GLY A 4 -12.39 31.08 -11.07
N LYS A 5 -11.67 29.97 -11.28
CA LYS A 5 -11.99 29.03 -12.37
C LYS A 5 -13.46 28.61 -12.26
N PRO A 6 -14.21 28.55 -13.37
CA PRO A 6 -15.59 28.11 -13.33
C PRO A 6 -15.69 26.68 -12.81
N ASP A 7 -16.72 26.42 -12.00
CA ASP A 7 -17.04 25.06 -11.54
C ASP A 7 -17.23 24.16 -12.76
N THR A 8 -16.37 23.15 -12.86
CA THR A 8 -16.40 22.17 -13.95
C THR A 8 -17.12 20.92 -13.45
N LEU A 9 -18.23 20.56 -14.08
CA LEU A 9 -18.92 19.30 -13.81
C LEU A 9 -18.17 18.16 -14.50
N VAL A 10 -17.89 17.09 -13.77
CA VAL A 10 -17.22 15.89 -14.26
C VAL A 10 -18.17 14.70 -14.05
N THR A 11 -18.37 13.89 -15.08
CA THR A 11 -19.17 12.67 -14.98
C THR A 11 -18.40 11.57 -14.26
N TYR A 12 -19.11 10.57 -13.70
CA TYR A 12 -18.44 9.42 -13.06
C TYR A 12 -17.52 8.66 -14.02
N ALA A 13 -17.85 8.57 -15.32
CA ALA A 13 -17.02 7.92 -16.32
C ALA A 13 -15.73 8.72 -16.61
N GLU A 14 -15.83 10.04 -16.70
CA GLU A 14 -14.65 10.90 -16.85
C GLU A 14 -13.77 10.85 -15.60
N TRP A 15 -14.39 10.82 -14.42
CA TRP A 15 -13.67 10.70 -13.15
C TRP A 15 -12.94 9.35 -13.02
N ASP A 16 -13.59 8.23 -13.36
CA ASP A 16 -12.96 6.90 -13.39
C ASP A 16 -11.77 6.87 -14.35
N LYS A 17 -11.90 7.48 -15.54
CA LYS A 17 -10.79 7.61 -16.49
C LYS A 17 -9.63 8.43 -15.91
N LEU A 18 -9.91 9.53 -15.22
CA LEU A 18 -8.86 10.34 -14.59
C LEU A 18 -8.13 9.58 -13.49
N ILE A 19 -8.86 8.78 -12.70
CA ILE A 19 -8.29 7.87 -11.70
C ILE A 19 -7.39 6.86 -12.41
N HIS A 20 -7.87 6.15 -13.43
CA HIS A 20 -7.08 5.18 -14.18
C HIS A 20 -5.80 5.76 -14.77
N GLN A 21 -5.86 6.99 -15.30
CA GLN A 21 -4.70 7.64 -15.91
C GLN A 21 -3.67 8.14 -14.89
N SER A 22 -4.09 8.41 -13.65
CA SER A 22 -3.23 9.03 -12.64
C SER A 22 -2.75 8.06 -11.57
N PHE A 23 -3.49 6.98 -11.31
CA PHE A 23 -3.27 6.11 -10.16
C PHE A 23 -1.87 5.48 -10.16
N GLY A 24 -1.47 4.81 -11.25
CA GLY A 24 -0.14 4.21 -11.35
C GLY A 24 0.98 5.24 -11.15
N ARG A 25 0.85 6.42 -11.77
CA ARG A 25 1.84 7.50 -11.65
C ARG A 25 1.96 8.04 -10.22
N CYS A 26 0.86 8.12 -9.47
CA CYS A 26 0.85 8.75 -8.15
C CYS A 26 1.16 7.78 -7.01
N PHE A 27 0.92 6.48 -7.19
CA PHE A 27 0.96 5.48 -6.11
C PHE A 27 1.97 4.35 -6.31
N PHE A 28 2.53 4.19 -7.51
CA PHE A 28 3.65 3.28 -7.72
C PHE A 28 4.97 4.05 -7.58
N SER A 29 5.82 3.61 -6.66
CA SER A 29 7.21 4.05 -6.59
C SER A 29 8.09 2.98 -7.24
N PRO A 30 8.85 3.32 -8.29
CA PRO A 30 9.76 2.39 -8.94
C PRO A 30 10.84 1.89 -7.99
N THR A 31 11.32 0.67 -8.23
CA THR A 31 12.45 0.07 -7.52
C THR A 31 13.79 0.78 -7.75
N ASP A 32 13.86 1.66 -8.76
CA ASP A 32 15.05 2.46 -9.02
C ASP A 32 15.09 3.68 -8.08
N PRO A 33 16.13 3.80 -7.23
CA PRO A 33 16.31 4.97 -6.36
C PRO A 33 16.40 6.31 -7.11
N ALA A 34 16.54 6.31 -8.45
CA ALA A 34 16.45 7.52 -9.27
C ALA A 34 15.04 8.14 -9.35
N GLU A 35 13.97 7.45 -8.96
CA GLU A 35 12.58 7.92 -9.16
C GLU A 35 11.82 8.36 -7.90
N GLY A 36 12.47 8.38 -6.73
CA GLY A 36 11.96 8.99 -5.47
C GLY A 36 11.00 8.10 -4.66
N SER A 37 11.27 7.96 -3.36
CA SER A 37 10.48 7.13 -2.44
C SER A 37 9.37 7.93 -1.75
N ASN A 38 8.19 7.31 -1.63
CA ASN A 38 7.17 7.68 -0.64
C ASN A 38 6.98 6.45 0.25
N ASP A 39 7.37 6.54 1.51
CA ASP A 39 7.52 5.40 2.44
C ASP A 39 6.17 4.86 2.99
N LYS A 40 5.07 5.05 2.25
CA LYS A 40 3.72 4.59 2.63
C LYS A 40 3.18 3.63 1.58
N ILE A 41 3.25 2.33 1.88
CA ILE A 41 2.67 1.29 1.03
C ILE A 41 1.15 1.22 1.30
N SER A 42 0.35 1.90 0.48
CA SER A 42 -1.11 1.68 0.41
C SER A 42 -1.41 0.87 -0.84
N PHE A 43 -1.61 -0.44 -0.68
CA PHE A 43 -1.79 -1.38 -1.79
C PHE A 43 -3.08 -2.19 -1.59
N ASN A 44 -4.05 -2.08 -2.50
CA ASN A 44 -5.22 -2.96 -2.51
C ASN A 44 -5.70 -3.25 -3.94
N PRO A 45 -5.11 -4.25 -4.62
CA PRO A 45 -5.53 -4.70 -5.94
C PRO A 45 -6.72 -5.66 -5.88
N THR A 46 -7.20 -6.05 -4.69
CA THR A 46 -8.27 -7.06 -4.54
C THR A 46 -9.61 -6.55 -5.08
N PHE A 47 -9.90 -5.26 -4.95
CA PHE A 47 -11.20 -4.68 -5.35
C PHE A 47 -11.21 -4.03 -6.73
N ALA A 48 -10.05 -3.76 -7.32
CA ALA A 48 -9.94 -3.09 -8.62
C ALA A 48 -8.66 -3.52 -9.36
N PRO A 49 -8.48 -4.83 -9.63
CA PRO A 49 -7.24 -5.36 -10.20
C PRO A 49 -6.91 -4.79 -11.58
N GLU A 50 -7.92 -4.33 -12.34
CA GLU A 50 -7.78 -3.66 -13.63
C GLU A 50 -7.06 -2.30 -13.56
N ARG A 51 -6.92 -1.73 -12.36
CA ARG A 51 -6.25 -0.43 -12.14
C ARG A 51 -4.75 -0.54 -11.99
N PHE A 52 -4.23 -1.76 -11.91
CA PHE A 52 -2.83 -2.03 -11.65
C PHE A 52 -2.18 -2.67 -12.88
N ASP A 53 -0.99 -2.19 -13.23
CA ASP A 53 -0.13 -2.96 -14.12
C ASP A 53 0.28 -4.25 -13.42
N LEU A 54 0.14 -5.39 -14.10
CA LEU A 54 0.40 -6.71 -13.50
C LEU A 54 1.85 -6.87 -13.05
N SER A 55 2.82 -6.27 -13.76
CA SER A 55 4.23 -6.38 -13.38
C SER A 55 4.53 -5.55 -12.13
N HIS A 56 4.02 -4.32 -12.08
CA HIS A 56 4.14 -3.44 -10.91
C HIS A 56 3.49 -4.06 -9.67
N ALA A 57 2.27 -4.59 -9.83
CA ALA A 57 1.52 -5.20 -8.74
C ALA A 57 2.25 -6.41 -8.14
N ARG A 58 2.89 -7.25 -8.98
CA ARG A 58 3.66 -8.40 -8.51
C ARG A 58 4.93 -7.99 -7.78
N VAL A 59 5.65 -6.99 -8.30
CA VAL A 59 6.84 -6.44 -7.62
C VAL A 59 6.46 -5.89 -6.24
N THR A 60 5.41 -5.09 -6.15
CA THR A 60 4.93 -4.54 -4.86
C THR A 60 4.48 -5.64 -3.90
N LEU A 61 3.73 -6.64 -4.36
CA LEU A 61 3.34 -7.76 -3.52
C LEU A 61 4.52 -8.56 -2.99
N LYS A 62 5.55 -8.74 -3.82
CA LYS A 62 6.76 -9.44 -3.42
C LYS A 62 7.52 -8.66 -2.35
N MET A 63 7.60 -7.33 -2.47
CA MET A 63 8.13 -6.49 -1.40
C MET A 63 7.32 -6.60 -0.11
N VAL A 64 5.98 -6.66 -0.21
CA VAL A 64 5.14 -6.86 0.98
C VAL A 64 5.47 -8.19 1.65
N GLU A 65 5.63 -9.27 0.87
CA GLU A 65 6.07 -10.58 1.37
C GLU A 65 7.44 -10.51 2.07
N ASP A 66 8.41 -9.88 1.43
CA ASP A 66 9.80 -9.94 1.85
C ASP A 66 10.12 -8.99 3.02
N VAL A 67 9.39 -7.87 3.13
CA VAL A 67 9.71 -6.79 4.08
C VAL A 67 8.74 -6.74 5.26
N VAL A 68 7.43 -6.72 5.00
CA VAL A 68 6.42 -6.39 6.02
C VAL A 68 5.52 -7.56 6.42
N ALA A 69 5.44 -8.63 5.63
CA ALA A 69 4.69 -9.82 6.01
C ALA A 69 5.34 -10.50 7.22
N GLY A 70 4.53 -10.79 8.24
CA GLY A 70 4.94 -11.44 9.47
C GLY A 70 4.26 -12.78 9.67
N PRO A 71 4.61 -13.54 10.72
CA PRO A 71 3.97 -14.82 10.99
C PRO A 71 2.48 -14.70 11.33
N LEU A 72 2.03 -13.55 11.84
CA LEU A 72 0.64 -13.36 12.29
C LEU A 72 -0.10 -12.25 11.54
N GLY A 73 0.58 -11.19 11.13
CA GLY A 73 -0.01 -10.05 10.44
C GLY A 73 0.94 -9.40 9.43
N VAL A 74 0.48 -8.32 8.80
CA VAL A 74 1.37 -7.42 8.04
C VAL A 74 1.82 -6.32 8.99
N LYS A 75 3.13 -6.07 9.07
CA LYS A 75 3.71 -4.95 9.83
C LYS A 75 3.16 -3.64 9.30
N THR A 76 2.73 -2.78 10.21
CA THR A 76 2.08 -1.50 9.86
C THR A 76 3.06 -0.44 9.36
N LEU A 77 4.36 -0.66 9.57
CA LEU A 77 5.46 0.19 9.08
C LEU A 77 6.65 -0.70 8.68
N ASP A 78 7.45 -0.24 7.73
CA ASP A 78 8.69 -0.89 7.32
C ASP A 78 9.68 -0.98 8.50
N PRO A 79 10.25 -2.16 8.80
CA PRO A 79 11.26 -2.31 9.86
C PRO A 79 12.51 -1.43 9.74
N SER A 80 12.81 -0.93 8.55
CA SER A 80 13.94 -0.03 8.29
C SER A 80 13.63 1.44 8.59
N ASP A 81 12.35 1.80 8.79
CA ASP A 81 11.96 3.17 9.14
C ASP A 81 12.42 3.52 10.56
N TRP A 82 12.89 4.76 10.75
CA TRP A 82 13.37 5.26 12.04
C TRP A 82 12.26 5.31 13.12
N ALA A 83 10.99 5.36 12.71
CA ALA A 83 9.82 5.38 13.58
C ALA A 83 9.26 3.97 13.85
N TYR A 84 9.91 2.91 13.36
CA TYR A 84 9.47 1.53 13.57
C TYR A 84 9.56 1.09 15.04
N GLN A 85 8.40 0.80 15.64
CA GLN A 85 8.22 0.42 17.03
C GLN A 85 7.27 -0.80 17.13
N PRO A 86 7.79 -2.05 17.08
CA PRO A 86 6.97 -3.25 16.91
C PRO A 86 6.20 -3.69 18.16
N VAL A 87 6.61 -3.24 19.35
CA VAL A 87 6.04 -3.68 20.63
C VAL A 87 4.96 -2.70 21.08
N TYR A 88 3.70 -3.09 20.91
CA TYR A 88 2.55 -2.30 21.37
C TYR A 88 2.29 -2.52 22.87
N ASP A 89 2.25 -1.43 23.63
CA ASP A 89 1.82 -1.40 25.02
C ASP A 89 0.98 -0.14 25.31
N ASN A 90 -0.33 -0.31 25.45
CA ASN A 90 -1.25 0.78 25.73
C ASN A 90 -1.16 1.32 27.17
N THR A 91 -0.51 0.56 28.06
CA THR A 91 -0.32 0.91 29.47
C THR A 91 1.00 1.62 29.73
N ASN A 92 1.82 1.81 28.70
CA ASN A 92 3.08 2.52 28.76
C ASN A 92 2.84 4.00 29.16
N ASP A 93 3.20 4.34 30.40
CA ASP A 93 3.07 5.68 30.99
C ASP A 93 4.42 6.43 31.02
N SER A 94 5.31 6.10 30.09
CA SER A 94 6.61 6.79 29.97
C SER A 94 6.48 8.12 29.24
N ALA A 95 7.56 8.92 29.28
CA ALA A 95 7.65 10.18 28.54
C ALA A 95 8.11 10.02 27.08
N ASP A 96 8.31 8.79 26.60
CA ASP A 96 8.72 8.52 25.21
C ASP A 96 7.53 8.74 24.26
N PRO A 97 7.55 9.79 23.41
CA PRO A 97 6.41 10.12 22.56
C PRO A 97 6.15 9.07 21.47
N THR A 98 7.10 8.16 21.21
CA THR A 98 6.94 7.14 20.17
C THR A 98 6.12 5.95 20.66
N THR A 99 6.04 5.71 21.97
CA THR A 99 5.39 4.52 22.56
C THR A 99 4.38 4.83 23.67
N ALA A 100 4.46 6.01 24.30
CA ALA A 100 3.56 6.41 25.38
C ALA A 100 2.09 6.24 25.00
N HIS A 101 1.33 5.63 25.91
CA HIS A 101 -0.10 5.33 25.77
C HIS A 101 -0.46 4.63 24.44
N GLY A 102 0.44 3.77 23.94
CA GLY A 102 0.20 2.99 22.73
C GLY A 102 0.27 3.81 21.43
N PHE A 103 0.97 4.94 21.41
CA PHE A 103 1.13 5.78 20.21
C PHE A 103 1.60 4.98 18.98
N ASN A 104 2.39 3.93 19.17
CA ASN A 104 2.90 3.06 18.11
C ASN A 104 1.91 2.01 17.57
N TYR A 105 0.62 2.05 17.93
CA TYR A 105 -0.38 1.08 17.45
C TYR A 105 -0.37 0.85 15.92
N HIS A 106 0.01 1.87 15.15
CA HIS A 106 0.11 1.82 13.68
C HIS A 106 1.54 2.03 13.14
N ASN A 107 2.58 1.94 13.99
CA ASN A 107 3.97 2.23 13.60
C ASN A 107 4.88 1.01 13.79
N GLY A 108 4.44 -0.18 13.39
CA GLY A 108 5.25 -1.39 13.46
C GLY A 108 4.50 -2.68 13.81
N PRO A 109 3.57 -2.68 14.78
CA PRO A 109 2.85 -3.89 15.18
C PRO A 109 2.17 -4.57 14.00
N GLU A 110 2.10 -5.90 14.04
CA GLU A 110 1.50 -6.72 12.99
C GLU A 110 -0.03 -6.67 13.04
N CYS A 111 -0.65 -6.33 11.91
CA CYS A 111 -2.10 -6.25 11.78
C CYS A 111 -2.66 -7.41 10.96
N ILE A 112 -3.49 -8.24 11.60
CA ILE A 112 -4.10 -9.43 10.98
C ILE A 112 -5.07 -9.05 9.87
N TRP A 113 -5.83 -7.96 10.01
CA TRP A 113 -6.80 -7.57 9.00
C TRP A 113 -6.16 -7.21 7.66
N LEU A 114 -4.91 -6.71 7.67
CA LEU A 114 -4.13 -6.44 6.46
C LEU A 114 -3.80 -7.73 5.70
N TYR A 115 -3.62 -8.86 6.40
CA TYR A 115 -3.48 -10.16 5.75
C TYR A 115 -4.72 -10.56 4.95
N GLY A 116 -5.91 -10.17 5.44
CA GLY A 116 -7.18 -10.38 4.74
C GLY A 116 -7.25 -9.67 3.39
N TYR A 117 -6.46 -8.62 3.17
CA TYR A 117 -6.34 -7.96 1.86
C TYR A 117 -5.15 -8.47 1.05
N TYR A 118 -4.01 -8.71 1.71
CA TYR A 118 -2.79 -9.15 1.05
C TYR A 118 -2.90 -10.56 0.44
N LEU A 119 -3.40 -11.55 1.17
CA LEU A 119 -3.42 -12.94 0.67
C LEU A 119 -4.32 -13.10 -0.57
N PRO A 120 -5.56 -12.56 -0.61
CA PRO A 120 -6.37 -12.65 -1.81
C PRO A 120 -5.76 -11.90 -2.99
N ALA A 121 -5.16 -10.73 -2.77
CA ALA A 121 -4.43 -9.99 -3.79
C ALA A 121 -3.30 -10.82 -4.40
N TYR A 122 -2.48 -11.44 -3.53
CA TYR A 122 -1.37 -12.29 -3.92
C TYR A 122 -1.84 -13.49 -4.75
N VAL A 123 -2.79 -14.26 -4.24
CA VAL A 123 -3.34 -15.43 -4.93
C VAL A 123 -3.97 -15.05 -6.27
N HIS A 124 -4.73 -13.96 -6.33
CA HIS A 124 -5.39 -13.52 -7.56
C HIS A 124 -4.37 -13.15 -8.65
N LEU A 125 -3.31 -12.41 -8.29
CA LEU A 125 -2.29 -11.98 -9.23
C LEU A 125 -1.39 -13.12 -9.68
N GLU A 126 -1.02 -14.02 -8.77
CA GLU A 126 -0.26 -15.23 -9.12
C GLU A 126 -1.05 -16.16 -10.04
N TRP A 127 -2.36 -16.35 -9.78
CA TRP A 127 -3.23 -17.12 -10.68
C TRP A 127 -3.26 -16.50 -12.09
N LYS A 128 -3.51 -15.19 -12.19
CA LYS A 128 -3.54 -14.48 -13.48
C LYS A 128 -2.22 -14.61 -14.25
N ALA A 129 -1.10 -14.56 -13.55
CA ALA A 129 0.22 -14.73 -14.15
C ALA A 129 0.50 -16.19 -14.58
N ALA A 130 -0.02 -17.18 -13.85
CA ALA A 130 0.09 -18.58 -14.24
C ALA A 130 -0.75 -18.91 -15.49
N GLY A 131 -1.98 -18.38 -15.57
CA GLY A 131 -2.87 -18.57 -16.72
C GLY A 131 -2.38 -17.87 -18.00
N SER A 132 -1.66 -16.75 -17.89
CA SER A 132 -1.06 -16.10 -19.07
C SER A 132 0.16 -16.83 -19.63
N ASN A 133 0.77 -17.74 -18.86
CA ASN A 133 1.87 -18.58 -19.30
C ASN A 133 1.42 -19.92 -19.92
N SER A 134 0.16 -20.34 -19.75
CA SER A 134 -0.37 -21.56 -20.40
C SER A 134 -0.84 -21.36 -21.83
N ASP A 135 -0.95 -20.10 -22.29
CA ASP A 135 -1.39 -19.72 -23.64
C ASP A 135 -0.20 -19.39 -24.58
N ARG A 136 1.04 -19.79 -24.22
CA ARG A 136 2.26 -19.63 -25.02
C ARG A 136 2.85 -20.97 -25.46
#